data_AF-A0A0Q8DLK4-F1
#
_entry.id   AF-A0A0Q8DLK4-F1
#
_cell.length_a   1.000
_cell.length_b   1.000
_cell.length_c   1.000
_cell.angle_alpha   90.00
_cell.angle_beta   90.00
_cell.angle_gamma   90.00
#
_symmetry.space_group_name_H-M   'P 1'
#
loop_
_entity.id
_entity.type
_entity.pdbx_description
1 polymer ?
#
loop_
_entity_poly.entity_id
_entity_poly.type
_entity_poly.pdbx_seq_one_letter_code
_entity_poly.pdbx_strand_id
1 'polypeptide(L)'
;MNHDDRDLRSLFEDAVSDVVPGDRLGEIRRATAKSASRKPNRWALVLAAGTATAAVVGAGALVGQLGPDDNPPASDPDDTTRAVAAYFLGETPSGDRLFREFQSVDGADGAAALALEAVRLLESDAGATDPDYNTVWPAGAFLDVALSDDGIQLTISDEASNDPAVTSVDGLQQAVFTAQAAVGETLPVSFAAGGRTIRDDVQRDTALLTPVNISDPVEGHSVSGDLTLRGTARSAKDNFDNVSWSLAAADGEVALSGLAPVTGTAWETTTDIADLAPGRYVLTVSAATDNGTATDTRTVTVR
;
A
#
# COMPACT_ATOMS: atom_id res chain seq x y z
N MET A 1 5.77 -21.24 51.32
CA MET A 1 5.22 -20.64 50.09
C MET A 1 6.35 -20.64 49.07
N ASN A 2 6.33 -21.65 48.20
CA ASN A 2 7.45 -22.00 47.30
C ASN A 2 7.47 -21.11 46.06
N HIS A 3 8.67 -20.91 45.50
CA HIS A 3 8.91 -20.18 44.25
C HIS A 3 8.23 -20.85 43.04
N ASP A 4 8.11 -22.17 43.05
CA ASP A 4 7.56 -22.96 41.93
C ASP A 4 6.08 -22.68 41.63
N ASP A 5 5.28 -22.28 42.64
CA ASP A 5 3.86 -21.96 42.43
C ASP A 5 3.63 -20.63 41.70
N ARG A 6 4.64 -19.74 41.69
CA ARG A 6 4.54 -18.43 41.01
C ARG A 6 4.91 -18.54 39.53
N ASP A 7 5.90 -19.36 39.20
CA ASP A 7 6.33 -19.55 37.80
C ASP A 7 5.29 -20.36 37.01
N LEU A 8 4.62 -21.34 37.65
CA LEU A 8 3.52 -22.06 37.02
C LEU A 8 2.30 -21.16 36.76
N ARG A 9 2.00 -20.21 37.65
CA ARG A 9 0.90 -19.25 37.42
C ARG A 9 1.19 -18.29 36.27
N SER A 10 2.44 -17.86 36.11
CA SER A 10 2.85 -16.99 35.01
C SER A 10 2.70 -17.68 33.65
N LEU A 11 3.00 -18.98 33.55
CA LEU A 11 2.89 -19.74 32.30
C LEU A 11 1.44 -20.07 31.93
N PHE A 12 0.54 -20.20 32.90
CA PHE A 12 -0.89 -20.38 32.63
C PHE A 12 -1.63 -19.08 32.29
N GLU A 13 -1.16 -17.92 32.77
CA GLU A 13 -1.72 -16.62 32.35
C GLU A 13 -1.35 -16.26 30.91
N ASP A 14 -0.12 -16.57 30.49
CA ASP A 14 0.38 -16.29 29.13
C ASP A 14 -0.32 -17.17 28.07
N ALA A 15 -0.47 -18.47 28.34
CA ALA A 15 -1.13 -19.40 27.40
C ALA A 15 -2.66 -19.21 27.28
N VAL A 16 -3.29 -18.45 28.19
CA VAL A 16 -4.74 -18.20 28.19
C VAL A 16 -5.09 -16.78 27.72
N SER A 17 -4.11 -15.86 27.69
CA SER A 17 -4.24 -14.50 27.16
C SER A 17 -4.65 -14.46 25.68
N ASP A 18 -4.21 -15.44 24.89
CA ASP A 18 -4.47 -15.49 23.44
C ASP A 18 -5.80 -16.14 23.06
N VAL A 19 -6.56 -16.64 24.03
CA VAL A 19 -7.89 -17.22 23.79
C VAL A 19 -8.95 -16.14 24.02
N VAL A 20 -9.18 -15.31 23.00
CA VAL A 20 -10.37 -14.45 22.95
C VAL A 20 -11.59 -15.34 22.68
N PRO A 21 -12.63 -15.36 23.55
CA PRO A 21 -13.89 -16.04 23.24
C PRO A 21 -14.55 -15.32 22.06
N GLY A 22 -14.40 -15.85 20.86
CA GLY A 22 -15.17 -15.39 19.71
C GLY A 22 -16.66 -15.60 19.99
N ASP A 23 -17.45 -14.53 19.89
CA ASP A 23 -18.90 -14.57 20.04
C ASP A 23 -19.56 -15.34 18.88
N ARG A 24 -19.51 -16.68 18.97
CA ARG A 24 -20.11 -17.61 18.00
C ARG A 24 -21.64 -17.67 18.10
N LEU A 25 -22.27 -16.92 19.02
CA LEU A 25 -23.73 -16.81 19.10
C LEU A 25 -24.27 -15.82 18.04
N GLY A 26 -23.45 -14.87 17.59
CA GLY A 26 -23.79 -13.91 16.52
C GLY A 26 -23.89 -14.52 15.11
N GLU A 27 -23.18 -15.61 14.85
CA GLU A 27 -23.25 -16.35 13.57
C GLU A 27 -24.48 -17.28 13.52
N ILE A 28 -24.81 -17.96 14.62
CA ILE A 28 -25.98 -18.85 14.71
C ILE A 28 -27.29 -18.05 14.55
N ARG A 29 -27.35 -16.80 15.05
CA ARG A 29 -28.51 -15.91 14.79
C ARG A 29 -28.60 -15.42 13.34
N ARG A 30 -27.48 -15.16 12.67
CA ARG A 30 -27.47 -14.75 11.26
C ARG A 30 -27.91 -15.87 10.31
N ALA A 31 -27.60 -17.13 10.64
CA ALA A 31 -28.04 -18.29 9.85
C ALA A 31 -29.56 -18.55 9.95
N THR A 32 -30.23 -18.10 11.03
CA THR A 32 -31.65 -18.43 11.29
C THR A 32 -32.63 -17.33 10.85
N ALA A 33 -32.17 -16.15 10.41
CA ALA A 33 -33.05 -15.00 10.16
C ALA A 33 -33.58 -14.87 8.71
N LYS A 34 -33.24 -15.77 7.78
CA LYS A 34 -33.84 -15.81 6.42
C LYS A 34 -35.19 -16.54 6.41
N SER A 35 -36.15 -16.07 7.20
CA SER A 35 -37.58 -16.28 6.95
C SER A 35 -38.45 -15.48 7.92
N ALA A 36 -38.98 -14.36 7.44
CA ALA A 36 -40.37 -13.92 7.64
C ALA A 36 -40.53 -12.43 7.29
N SER A 37 -41.49 -12.16 6.40
CA SER A 37 -41.91 -10.81 6.01
C SER A 37 -42.76 -10.10 7.07
N ARG A 38 -42.60 -8.76 7.23
CA ARG A 38 -43.65 -7.69 7.17
C ARG A 38 -43.36 -6.48 8.10
N LYS A 39 -43.24 -5.30 7.45
CA LYS A 39 -43.76 -3.94 7.76
C LYS A 39 -43.39 -3.21 9.10
N PRO A 40 -43.47 -1.85 9.11
CA PRO A 40 -42.38 -1.00 9.64
C PRO A 40 -42.70 -0.31 10.97
N ASN A 41 -41.66 0.08 11.72
CA ASN A 41 -41.65 1.31 12.52
C ASN A 41 -40.25 1.74 12.97
N ARG A 42 -40.19 3.03 13.32
CA ARG A 42 -39.10 4.00 13.31
C ARG A 42 -38.05 3.88 14.44
N TRP A 43 -36.82 4.27 14.11
CA TRP A 43 -35.82 5.11 14.83
C TRP A 43 -34.39 4.52 14.90
N ALA A 44 -33.44 5.42 14.57
CA ALA A 44 -32.06 5.55 15.04
C ALA A 44 -30.90 4.83 14.31
N LEU A 45 -30.03 5.71 13.80
CA LEU A 45 -28.55 5.64 13.69
C LEU A 45 -27.95 4.78 12.57
N VAL A 46 -27.58 5.50 11.51
CA VAL A 46 -26.69 5.08 10.43
C VAL A 46 -25.25 5.11 10.96
N LEU A 47 -24.60 3.94 11.02
CA LEU A 47 -23.15 3.80 11.08
C LEU A 47 -22.72 3.22 9.73
N ALA A 48 -22.09 4.07 8.91
CA ALA A 48 -21.55 3.71 7.62
C ALA A 48 -20.26 2.88 7.83
N ALA A 49 -20.29 1.61 7.40
CA ALA A 49 -19.09 0.80 7.25
C ALA A 49 -18.50 1.10 5.87
N GLY A 50 -17.27 1.62 5.84
CA GLY A 50 -16.53 1.96 4.64
C GLY A 50 -16.35 0.73 3.75
N THR A 51 -16.89 0.81 2.54
CA THR A 51 -16.61 -0.12 1.46
C THR A 51 -15.28 0.27 0.83
N ALA A 52 -14.28 -0.59 0.93
CA ALA A 52 -13.06 -0.47 0.12
C ALA A 52 -13.46 -0.60 -1.36
N THR A 53 -13.59 0.55 -2.02
CA THR A 53 -13.89 0.60 -3.44
C THR A 53 -12.55 0.66 -4.16
N ALA A 54 -12.14 -0.46 -4.74
CA ALA A 54 -11.03 -0.48 -5.69
C ALA A 54 -11.49 0.31 -6.93
N ALA A 55 -10.99 1.53 -7.08
CA ALA A 55 -11.20 2.32 -8.28
C ALA A 55 -10.16 1.89 -9.32
N VAL A 56 -10.62 1.21 -10.36
CA VAL A 56 -9.81 0.98 -11.58
C VAL A 56 -9.75 2.33 -12.32
N VAL A 57 -8.56 2.94 -12.36
CA VAL A 57 -8.33 4.14 -13.17
C VAL A 57 -8.07 3.69 -14.61
N GLY A 58 -9.13 3.62 -15.40
CA GLY A 58 -9.04 3.44 -16.84
C GLY A 58 -8.85 4.78 -17.54
N ALA A 59 -7.70 4.99 -18.19
CA ALA A 59 -7.49 6.07 -19.13
C ALA A 59 -7.74 5.57 -20.56
N GLY A 60 -8.70 6.17 -21.27
CA GLY A 60 -8.94 5.87 -22.68
C GLY A 60 -10.09 6.69 -23.27
N ALA A 61 -9.77 7.84 -23.86
CA ALA A 61 -10.70 8.65 -24.64
C ALA A 61 -10.86 8.07 -26.07
N LEU A 62 -12.10 7.95 -26.56
CA LEU A 62 -12.36 8.11 -27.99
C LEU A 62 -13.79 8.61 -28.26
N VAL A 63 -13.86 9.80 -28.85
CA VAL A 63 -15.07 10.40 -29.44
C VAL A 63 -15.30 9.77 -30.83
N GLY A 64 -16.50 9.27 -31.10
CA GLY A 64 -16.85 8.73 -32.42
C GLY A 64 -18.33 8.35 -32.60
N GLN A 65 -19.14 9.35 -32.98
CA GLN A 65 -20.26 9.34 -33.94
C GLN A 65 -21.26 8.16 -34.04
N LEU A 66 -22.54 8.51 -33.89
CA LEU A 66 -23.75 7.67 -34.04
C LEU A 66 -23.95 7.10 -35.46
N GLY A 67 -24.22 5.79 -35.55
CA GLY A 67 -24.81 5.10 -36.71
C GLY A 67 -25.15 3.64 -36.38
N PRO A 68 -26.28 3.07 -36.83
CA PRO A 68 -26.64 1.68 -36.59
C PRO A 68 -26.08 0.79 -37.71
N ASP A 69 -25.36 -0.28 -37.35
CA ASP A 69 -25.40 -1.63 -37.97
C ASP A 69 -24.10 -2.42 -37.71
N ASP A 70 -24.27 -3.67 -37.27
CA ASP A 70 -23.31 -4.78 -37.17
C ASP A 70 -21.91 -4.52 -36.56
N ASN A 71 -21.82 -4.65 -35.22
CA ASN A 71 -20.55 -4.97 -34.56
C ASN A 71 -20.45 -6.49 -34.32
N PRO A 72 -19.36 -7.17 -34.72
CA PRO A 72 -19.03 -8.51 -34.21
C PRO A 72 -18.91 -8.45 -32.68
N PRO A 73 -19.05 -9.58 -31.95
CA PRO A 73 -18.93 -9.56 -30.49
C PRO A 73 -17.61 -8.86 -30.14
N ALA A 74 -17.73 -7.78 -29.37
CA ALA A 74 -16.59 -7.10 -28.81
C ALA A 74 -15.73 -8.16 -28.12
N SER A 75 -14.47 -8.28 -28.55
CA SER A 75 -13.47 -8.95 -27.73
C SER A 75 -13.57 -8.35 -26.34
N ASP A 76 -13.86 -9.17 -25.33
CA ASP A 76 -13.67 -8.78 -23.95
C ASP A 76 -12.27 -8.17 -23.84
N PRO A 77 -12.10 -7.01 -23.20
CA PRO A 77 -10.76 -6.55 -22.89
C PRO A 77 -10.20 -7.54 -21.87
N ASP A 78 -9.35 -8.46 -22.33
CA ASP A 78 -8.37 -9.17 -21.51
C ASP A 78 -7.28 -8.18 -21.01
N ASP A 79 -7.68 -6.98 -20.58
CA ASP A 79 -6.83 -5.98 -19.93
C ASP A 79 -7.00 -6.13 -18.42
N THR A 80 -6.49 -7.23 -17.86
CA THR A 80 -6.59 -7.48 -16.43
C THR A 80 -5.49 -6.75 -15.64
N THR A 81 -5.27 -5.48 -15.93
CA THR A 81 -4.35 -4.62 -15.16
C THR A 81 -4.72 -4.63 -13.67
N ARG A 82 -3.73 -4.80 -12.80
CA ARG A 82 -3.91 -4.81 -11.33
C ARG A 82 -3.04 -3.75 -10.69
N ALA A 83 -3.57 -3.08 -9.67
CA ALA A 83 -2.78 -2.21 -8.82
C ALA A 83 -2.00 -3.06 -7.81
N VAL A 84 -0.69 -2.85 -7.73
CA VAL A 84 0.21 -3.47 -6.75
C VAL A 84 0.94 -2.40 -5.95
N ALA A 85 1.28 -2.71 -4.71
CA ALA A 85 2.08 -1.83 -3.87
C ALA A 85 3.57 -2.18 -4.04
N ALA A 86 4.33 -1.25 -4.62
CA ALA A 86 5.78 -1.29 -4.67
C ALA A 86 6.37 -0.40 -3.57
N TYR A 87 7.55 -0.77 -3.06
CA TYR A 87 8.21 -0.07 -1.97
C TYR A 87 9.58 0.46 -2.40
N PHE A 88 9.68 1.79 -2.45
CA PHE A 88 10.87 2.51 -2.91
C PHE A 88 11.57 3.22 -1.75
N LEU A 89 12.86 3.49 -1.90
CA LEU A 89 13.63 4.27 -0.93
C LEU A 89 13.40 5.76 -1.16
N GLY A 90 13.18 6.51 -0.09
CA GLY A 90 13.15 7.98 -0.11
C GLY A 90 13.99 8.54 1.02
N GLU A 91 14.71 9.63 0.75
CA GLU A 91 15.54 10.30 1.74
C GLU A 91 14.67 10.97 2.80
N THR A 92 15.02 10.80 4.07
CA THR A 92 14.37 11.50 5.18
C THR A 92 15.41 12.06 6.14
N PRO A 93 15.05 13.00 7.04
CA PRO A 93 15.96 13.47 8.09
C PRO A 93 16.51 12.35 9.00
N SER A 94 15.88 11.18 9.02
CA SER A 94 16.31 10.00 9.78
C SER A 94 17.03 8.95 8.92
N GLY A 95 17.48 9.32 7.72
CA GLY A 95 18.03 8.43 6.69
C GLY A 95 16.95 7.84 5.78
N ASP A 96 17.35 7.00 4.85
CA ASP A 96 16.44 6.40 3.86
C ASP A 96 15.33 5.60 4.54
N ARG A 97 14.12 5.73 4.01
CA ARG A 97 12.93 4.98 4.45
C ARG A 97 12.19 4.45 3.24
N LEU A 98 11.43 3.37 3.47
CA LEU A 98 10.58 2.76 2.47
C LEU A 98 9.24 3.50 2.38
N PHE A 99 8.97 4.06 1.21
CA PHE A 99 7.69 4.66 0.82
C PHE A 99 6.93 3.68 -0.06
N ARG A 100 5.61 3.60 0.14
CA ARG A 100 4.74 2.76 -0.69
C ARG A 100 4.20 3.60 -1.84
N GLU A 101 4.25 3.03 -3.03
CA GLU A 101 3.63 3.56 -4.23
C GLU A 101 2.74 2.48 -4.86
N PHE A 102 1.52 2.87 -5.27
CA PHE A 102 0.66 1.98 -6.03
C PHE A 102 0.91 2.18 -7.51
N GLN A 103 1.34 1.12 -8.18
CA GLN A 103 1.56 1.11 -9.62
C GLN A 103 0.72 0.01 -10.27
N SER A 104 0.49 0.16 -11.56
CA SER A 104 -0.28 -0.81 -12.35
C SER A 104 0.67 -1.81 -12.99
N VAL A 105 0.35 -3.09 -12.88
CA VAL A 105 1.01 -4.18 -13.61
C VAL A 105 -0.01 -4.90 -14.48
N ASP A 106 0.46 -5.50 -15.56
CA ASP A 106 -0.37 -6.34 -16.40
C ASP A 106 -0.91 -7.54 -15.62
N GLY A 107 -2.03 -8.05 -16.08
CA GLY A 107 -2.70 -9.16 -15.42
C GLY A 107 -1.82 -10.41 -15.37
N ALA A 108 -1.40 -10.75 -14.15
CA ALA A 108 -0.61 -11.94 -13.90
C ALA A 108 -1.48 -13.11 -13.39
N ASP A 109 -1.23 -14.29 -13.94
CA ASP A 109 -1.89 -15.54 -13.57
C ASP A 109 -1.30 -16.12 -12.27
N GLY A 110 -1.99 -15.87 -11.17
CA GLY A 110 -1.62 -16.36 -9.84
C GLY A 110 -0.67 -15.44 -9.07
N ALA A 111 -0.51 -15.75 -7.77
CA ALA A 111 0.22 -14.89 -6.84
C ALA A 111 1.73 -14.81 -7.13
N ALA A 112 2.35 -15.90 -7.60
CA ALA A 112 3.78 -15.93 -7.91
C ALA A 112 4.12 -15.03 -9.11
N ALA A 113 3.33 -15.13 -10.18
CA ALA A 113 3.48 -14.28 -11.36
C ALA A 113 3.21 -12.80 -11.00
N LEU A 114 2.19 -12.53 -10.19
CA LEU A 114 1.91 -11.16 -9.73
C LEU A 114 3.04 -10.59 -8.88
N ALA A 115 3.64 -11.41 -8.01
CA ALA A 115 4.79 -11.01 -7.20
C ALA A 115 6.02 -10.74 -8.07
N LEU A 116 6.27 -11.52 -9.12
CA LEU A 116 7.36 -11.28 -10.07
C LEU A 116 7.17 -9.94 -10.81
N GLU A 117 5.97 -9.67 -11.32
CA GLU A 117 5.69 -8.38 -11.97
C GLU A 117 5.80 -7.21 -10.99
N ALA A 118 5.36 -7.38 -9.74
CA ALA A 118 5.49 -6.34 -8.72
C ALA A 118 6.95 -6.02 -8.36
N VAL A 119 7.80 -7.03 -8.15
CA VAL A 119 9.22 -6.76 -7.82
C VAL A 119 9.99 -6.18 -9.01
N ARG A 120 9.57 -6.46 -10.25
CA ARG A 120 10.16 -5.85 -11.45
C ARG A 120 9.94 -4.35 -11.54
N LEU A 121 8.90 -3.81 -10.89
CA LEU A 121 8.74 -2.35 -10.77
C LEU A 121 9.91 -1.69 -10.01
N LEU A 122 10.65 -2.46 -9.21
CA LEU A 122 11.84 -1.97 -8.52
C LEU A 122 13.04 -1.85 -9.45
N GLU A 123 13.02 -2.43 -10.64
CA GLU A 123 14.15 -2.36 -11.57
C GLU A 123 14.32 -0.93 -12.10
N SER A 124 15.57 -0.50 -12.30
CA SER A 124 15.90 0.90 -12.60
C SER A 124 15.37 1.44 -13.93
N ASP A 125 14.91 0.58 -14.84
CA ASP A 125 14.23 0.92 -16.09
C ASP A 125 12.70 1.03 -15.97
N ALA A 126 12.12 0.53 -14.88
CA ALA A 126 10.72 0.77 -14.49
C ALA A 126 10.64 1.85 -13.40
N GLY A 127 11.19 1.57 -12.21
CA GLY A 127 11.42 2.53 -11.13
C GLY A 127 10.17 3.11 -10.48
N ALA A 128 10.41 4.05 -9.55
CA ALA A 128 9.34 4.84 -8.94
C ALA A 128 8.77 5.83 -9.96
N THR A 129 7.46 6.10 -9.88
CA THR A 129 6.88 7.21 -10.66
C THR A 129 7.08 8.53 -9.93
N ASP A 130 7.07 8.51 -8.59
CA ASP A 130 7.45 9.65 -7.78
C ASP A 130 8.95 9.98 -7.90
N PRO A 131 9.32 11.21 -8.29
CA PRO A 131 10.72 11.59 -8.50
C PRO A 131 11.54 11.72 -7.20
N ASP A 132 10.90 11.77 -6.03
CA ASP A 132 11.58 11.82 -4.73
C ASP A 132 12.03 10.41 -4.28
N TYR A 133 11.56 9.37 -4.98
CA TYR A 133 11.80 7.97 -4.63
C TYR A 133 12.83 7.33 -5.56
N ASN A 134 13.55 6.34 -5.04
CA ASN A 134 14.66 5.69 -5.70
C ASN A 134 14.63 4.18 -5.50
N THR A 135 15.39 3.49 -6.36
CA THR A 135 15.63 2.05 -6.26
C THR A 135 17.11 1.74 -6.42
N VAL A 136 17.57 0.69 -5.73
CA VAL A 136 18.93 0.15 -5.88
C VAL A 136 19.00 -1.02 -6.85
N TRP A 137 17.87 -1.50 -7.35
CA TRP A 137 17.81 -2.71 -8.17
C TRP A 137 18.09 -2.39 -9.65
N PRO A 138 19.12 -2.99 -10.27
CA PRO A 138 19.40 -2.78 -11.70
C PRO A 138 18.33 -3.42 -12.59
N ALA A 139 18.23 -2.95 -13.83
CA ALA A 139 17.41 -3.59 -14.87
C ALA A 139 17.74 -5.08 -15.02
N GLY A 140 16.71 -5.93 -15.10
CA GLY A 140 16.85 -7.38 -15.20
C GLY A 140 17.36 -8.06 -13.92
N ALA A 141 17.19 -7.43 -12.75
CA ALA A 141 17.57 -8.01 -11.48
C ALA A 141 16.71 -9.21 -11.07
N PHE A 142 15.41 -9.22 -11.39
CA PHE A 142 14.48 -10.26 -10.95
C PHE A 142 14.17 -11.26 -12.06
N LEU A 143 14.58 -12.51 -11.85
CA LEU A 143 14.50 -13.58 -12.84
C LEU A 143 13.26 -14.46 -12.65
N ASP A 144 12.91 -14.77 -11.40
CA ASP A 144 11.79 -15.67 -11.07
C ASP A 144 11.29 -15.47 -9.63
N VAL A 145 10.04 -15.86 -9.38
CA VAL A 145 9.45 -15.94 -8.05
C VAL A 145 8.76 -17.29 -7.87
N ALA A 146 9.17 -18.02 -6.83
CA ALA A 146 8.49 -19.24 -6.40
C ALA A 146 7.77 -19.02 -5.06
N LEU A 147 6.57 -19.61 -4.95
CA LEU A 147 5.79 -19.63 -3.71
C LEU A 147 5.64 -21.05 -3.20
N SER A 148 5.82 -21.22 -1.90
CA SER A 148 5.50 -22.45 -1.18
C SER A 148 4.89 -22.10 0.18
N ASP A 149 4.46 -23.11 0.92
CA ASP A 149 3.99 -22.95 2.30
C ASP A 149 5.10 -22.41 3.23
N ASP A 150 6.38 -22.58 2.85
CA ASP A 150 7.54 -22.16 3.62
C ASP A 150 7.93 -20.69 3.36
N GLY A 151 7.50 -20.11 2.23
CA GLY A 151 7.68 -18.70 1.95
C GLY A 151 7.76 -18.30 0.48
N ILE A 152 8.33 -17.11 0.25
CA ILE A 152 8.56 -16.52 -1.07
C ILE A 152 10.05 -16.67 -1.40
N GLN A 153 10.38 -17.28 -2.53
CA GLN A 153 11.75 -17.32 -3.04
C GLN A 153 11.88 -16.41 -4.26
N LEU A 154 12.74 -15.39 -4.14
CA LEU A 154 13.11 -14.51 -5.24
C LEU A 154 14.42 -14.99 -5.87
N THR A 155 14.39 -15.32 -7.16
CA THR A 155 15.61 -15.58 -7.92
C THR A 155 16.06 -14.27 -8.55
N ILE A 156 17.27 -13.84 -8.21
CA ILE A 156 17.88 -12.59 -8.70
C ILE A 156 19.09 -12.90 -9.59
N SER A 157 19.46 -11.93 -10.43
CA SER A 157 20.62 -12.05 -11.31
C SER A 157 21.94 -12.09 -10.52
N ASP A 158 22.98 -12.70 -11.10
CA ASP A 158 24.31 -12.71 -10.49
C ASP A 158 24.85 -11.29 -10.31
N GLU A 159 24.54 -10.36 -11.22
CA GLU A 159 24.90 -8.94 -11.12
C GLU A 159 24.28 -8.30 -9.87
N ALA A 160 22.96 -8.42 -9.71
CA ALA A 160 22.26 -7.90 -8.54
C ALA A 160 22.78 -8.53 -7.24
N SER A 161 23.09 -9.82 -7.24
CA SER A 161 23.63 -10.53 -6.07
C SER A 161 25.02 -10.05 -5.63
N ASN A 162 25.79 -9.46 -6.54
CA ASN A 162 27.13 -8.93 -6.26
C ASN A 162 27.12 -7.43 -5.93
N ASP A 163 25.98 -6.75 -6.04
CA ASP A 163 25.83 -5.35 -5.70
C ASP A 163 25.62 -5.16 -4.18
N PRO A 164 26.52 -4.44 -3.48
CA PRO A 164 26.35 -4.15 -2.05
C PRO A 164 25.10 -3.34 -1.71
N ALA A 165 24.62 -2.49 -2.63
CA ALA A 165 23.40 -1.70 -2.42
C ALA A 165 22.16 -2.60 -2.43
N VAL A 166 22.07 -3.53 -3.39
CA VAL A 166 21.02 -4.54 -3.46
C VAL A 166 21.02 -5.46 -2.25
N THR A 167 22.19 -5.95 -1.85
CA THR A 167 22.33 -6.91 -0.74
C THR A 167 22.38 -6.27 0.65
N SER A 168 22.25 -4.94 0.71
CA SER A 168 22.03 -4.20 1.95
C SER A 168 20.67 -4.54 2.56
N VAL A 169 20.47 -4.19 3.84
CA VAL A 169 19.16 -4.35 4.49
C VAL A 169 18.09 -3.56 3.74
N ASP A 170 18.37 -2.32 3.37
CA ASP A 170 17.41 -1.44 2.71
C ASP A 170 17.00 -1.96 1.32
N GLY A 171 17.98 -2.40 0.51
CA GLY A 171 17.75 -2.97 -0.81
C GLY A 171 16.92 -4.25 -0.76
N LEU A 172 17.26 -5.18 0.13
CA LEU A 172 16.48 -6.41 0.32
C LEU A 172 15.05 -6.09 0.78
N GLN A 173 14.87 -5.10 1.66
CA GLN A 173 13.55 -4.76 2.20
C GLN A 173 12.64 -4.10 1.16
N GLN A 174 13.17 -3.40 0.13
CA GLN A 174 12.34 -3.01 -1.03
C GLN A 174 11.64 -4.22 -1.65
N ALA A 175 12.40 -5.28 -1.94
CA ALA A 175 11.88 -6.50 -2.57
C ALA A 175 10.97 -7.30 -1.62
N VAL A 176 11.34 -7.42 -0.33
CA VAL A 176 10.52 -8.14 0.68
C VAL A 176 9.13 -7.52 0.79
N PHE A 177 9.05 -6.20 0.99
CA PHE A 177 7.77 -5.53 1.16
C PHE A 177 6.91 -5.61 -0.11
N THR A 178 7.53 -5.45 -1.28
CA THR A 178 6.85 -5.49 -2.58
C THR A 178 6.30 -6.89 -2.88
N ALA A 179 7.11 -7.94 -2.71
CA ALA A 179 6.68 -9.32 -2.94
C ALA A 179 5.56 -9.73 -1.98
N GLN A 180 5.70 -9.44 -0.68
CA GLN A 180 4.67 -9.74 0.31
C GLN A 180 3.36 -9.00 0.03
N ALA A 181 3.42 -7.73 -0.40
CA ALA A 181 2.22 -6.96 -0.74
C ALA A 181 1.51 -7.52 -1.98
N ALA A 182 2.25 -7.99 -2.98
CA ALA A 182 1.68 -8.63 -4.16
C ALA A 182 1.05 -10.00 -3.86
N VAL A 183 1.66 -10.80 -2.98
CA VAL A 183 1.10 -12.07 -2.51
C VAL A 183 -0.10 -11.85 -1.58
N GLY A 184 -0.09 -10.77 -0.81
CA GLY A 184 -1.09 -10.49 0.22
C GLY A 184 -0.81 -11.17 1.56
N GLU A 185 0.40 -11.68 1.77
CA GLU A 185 0.83 -12.39 2.97
C GLU A 185 2.22 -11.95 3.42
N THR A 186 2.48 -12.00 4.73
CA THR A 186 3.80 -11.64 5.31
C THR A 186 4.68 -12.88 5.50
N LEU A 187 4.78 -13.70 4.46
CA LEU A 187 5.62 -14.90 4.45
C LEU A 187 7.12 -14.54 4.46
N PRO A 188 8.00 -15.36 5.05
CA PRO A 188 9.44 -15.20 4.92
C PRO A 188 9.90 -15.10 3.46
N VAL A 189 10.92 -14.29 3.19
CA VAL A 189 11.46 -14.14 1.83
C VAL A 189 12.90 -14.63 1.78
N SER A 190 13.22 -15.48 0.81
CA SER A 190 14.58 -15.92 0.51
C SER A 190 15.04 -15.39 -0.85
N PHE A 191 16.34 -15.20 -1.01
CA PHE A 191 16.97 -14.70 -2.23
C PHE A 191 17.97 -15.73 -2.74
N ALA A 192 17.87 -16.09 -4.02
CA ALA A 192 18.77 -17.03 -4.68
C ALA A 192 19.41 -16.42 -5.94
N ALA A 193 20.67 -16.75 -6.20
CA ALA A 193 21.39 -16.38 -7.42
C ALA A 193 22.40 -17.48 -7.81
N GLY A 194 22.58 -17.73 -9.11
CA GLY A 194 23.48 -18.78 -9.61
C GLY A 194 23.20 -20.16 -9.03
N GLY A 195 21.94 -20.48 -8.73
CA GLY A 195 21.51 -21.75 -8.12
C GLY A 195 21.88 -21.91 -6.63
N ARG A 196 22.22 -20.83 -5.94
CA ARG A 196 22.58 -20.83 -4.50
C ARG A 196 21.73 -19.83 -3.74
N THR A 197 21.39 -20.16 -2.50
CA THR A 197 20.77 -19.19 -1.57
C THR A 197 21.80 -18.14 -1.16
N ILE A 198 21.46 -16.87 -1.38
CA ILE A 198 22.25 -15.70 -1.01
C ILE A 198 21.83 -15.18 0.36
N ARG A 199 20.51 -15.12 0.59
CA ARG A 199 19.90 -14.79 1.88
C ARG A 199 18.70 -15.69 2.09
N ASP A 200 18.53 -16.12 3.33
CA ASP A 200 17.42 -16.98 3.72
C ASP A 200 16.63 -16.31 4.83
N ASP A 201 15.34 -16.62 4.90
CA ASP A 201 14.45 -16.17 5.98
C ASP A 201 14.51 -14.66 6.28
N VAL A 202 14.51 -13.82 5.24
CA VAL A 202 14.52 -12.36 5.39
C VAL A 202 13.13 -11.91 5.84
N GLN A 203 13.04 -11.55 7.12
CA GLN A 203 11.83 -11.03 7.74
C GLN A 203 11.62 -9.55 7.41
N ARG A 204 10.35 -9.16 7.28
CA ARG A 204 9.95 -7.77 7.05
C ARG A 204 10.33 -6.89 8.25
N ASP A 205 11.12 -5.86 8.03
CA ASP A 205 11.46 -4.87 9.05
C ASP A 205 10.60 -3.61 8.92
N THR A 206 9.54 -3.53 9.73
CA THR A 206 8.63 -2.39 9.68
C THR A 206 9.21 -1.09 10.24
N ALA A 207 10.40 -1.11 10.87
CA ALA A 207 11.08 0.11 11.32
C ALA A 207 11.65 0.94 10.15
N LEU A 208 11.80 0.33 8.97
CA LEU A 208 12.27 0.99 7.76
C LEU A 208 11.17 1.72 6.99
N LEU A 209 9.89 1.51 7.33
CA LEU A 209 8.83 2.28 6.69
C LEU A 209 8.90 3.75 7.08
N THR A 210 8.59 4.61 6.11
CA THR A 210 8.39 6.04 6.39
C THR A 210 7.27 6.24 7.42
N PRO A 211 7.38 7.23 8.32
CA PRO A 211 6.31 7.53 9.28
C PRO A 211 5.03 8.04 8.63
N VAL A 212 5.10 8.67 7.46
CA VAL A 212 3.94 9.16 6.72
C VAL A 212 4.12 8.91 5.23
N ASN A 213 3.06 8.46 4.57
CA ASN A 213 3.07 8.15 3.14
C ASN A 213 1.70 8.43 2.51
N ILE A 214 1.71 9.03 1.32
CA ILE A 214 0.57 9.26 0.45
C ILE A 214 0.39 8.04 -0.46
N SER A 215 -0.81 7.48 -0.46
CA SER A 215 -1.19 6.40 -1.36
C SER A 215 -2.03 6.88 -2.53
N ASP A 216 -2.79 7.95 -2.32
CA ASP A 216 -3.63 8.57 -3.35
C ASP A 216 -3.76 10.06 -3.00
N PRO A 217 -3.57 10.98 -3.96
CA PRO A 217 -3.26 10.75 -5.37
C PRO A 217 -1.90 10.08 -5.63
N VAL A 218 -1.79 9.38 -6.76
CA VAL A 218 -0.50 8.98 -7.35
C VAL A 218 0.20 10.17 -8.00
N GLU A 219 1.49 10.06 -8.28
CA GLU A 219 2.27 11.13 -8.90
C GLU A 219 1.66 11.54 -10.26
N GLY A 220 1.50 12.84 -10.48
CA GLY A 220 0.95 13.40 -11.71
C GLY A 220 -0.56 13.23 -11.88
N HIS A 221 -1.29 12.76 -10.86
CA HIS A 221 -2.73 12.55 -10.93
C HIS A 221 -3.46 13.83 -11.38
N SER A 222 -4.40 13.69 -12.31
CA SER A 222 -5.20 14.79 -12.82
C SER A 222 -6.63 14.72 -12.29
N VAL A 223 -7.12 15.81 -11.71
CA VAL A 223 -8.40 15.85 -10.99
C VAL A 223 -9.16 17.15 -11.26
N SER A 224 -10.48 17.09 -11.11
CA SER A 224 -11.40 18.23 -11.16
C SER A 224 -12.50 18.04 -10.13
N GLY A 225 -12.91 19.09 -9.41
CA GLY A 225 -13.97 19.00 -8.41
C GLY A 225 -13.45 18.57 -7.04
N ASP A 226 -13.71 17.34 -6.62
CA ASP A 226 -13.26 16.83 -5.31
C ASP A 226 -11.91 16.10 -5.44
N LEU A 227 -11.00 16.35 -4.50
CA LEU A 227 -9.74 15.63 -4.34
C LEU A 227 -9.77 14.81 -3.03
N THR A 228 -9.71 13.49 -3.16
CA THR A 228 -9.52 12.57 -2.03
C THR A 228 -8.04 12.33 -1.80
N LEU A 229 -7.62 12.54 -0.56
CA LEU A 229 -6.27 12.29 -0.08
C LEU A 229 -6.32 11.11 0.88
N ARG A 230 -5.43 10.13 0.73
CA ARG A 230 -5.33 9.01 1.66
C ARG A 230 -3.94 8.41 1.68
N GLY A 231 -3.64 7.72 2.76
CA GLY A 231 -2.36 7.07 2.92
C GLY A 231 -2.21 6.39 4.26
N THR A 232 -0.95 6.23 4.66
CA THR A 232 -0.60 5.66 5.96
C THR A 232 0.20 6.64 6.81
N ALA A 233 -0.02 6.59 8.11
CA ALA A 233 0.77 7.30 9.10
C ALA A 233 1.00 6.37 10.30
N ARG A 234 2.26 6.20 10.70
CA ARG A 234 2.67 5.35 11.82
C ARG A 234 3.95 5.88 12.47
N SER A 235 4.05 5.79 13.79
CA SER A 235 5.32 5.97 14.50
C SER A 235 5.64 4.70 15.28
N ALA A 236 6.93 4.45 15.52
CA ALA A 236 7.39 3.34 16.33
C ALA A 236 6.99 3.49 17.82
N LYS A 237 6.68 4.71 18.25
CA LYS A 237 6.34 5.04 19.65
C LYS A 237 4.96 5.67 19.81
N ASP A 238 4.44 6.32 18.78
CA ASP A 238 3.21 7.10 18.86
C ASP A 238 2.19 6.66 17.81
N ASN A 239 0.92 6.76 18.18
CA ASN A 239 -0.15 6.86 17.19
C ASN A 239 -0.30 8.33 16.83
N PHE A 240 -0.38 8.62 15.54
CA PHE A 240 -0.79 9.95 15.10
C PHE A 240 -2.30 10.07 15.32
N ASP A 241 -2.76 11.20 15.86
CA ASP A 241 -4.20 11.53 15.84
C ASP A 241 -4.59 12.10 14.47
N ASN A 242 -3.70 12.88 13.86
CA ASN A 242 -3.91 13.51 12.57
C ASN A 242 -2.58 13.62 11.80
N VAL A 243 -2.68 13.71 10.47
CA VAL A 243 -1.61 14.24 9.60
C VAL A 243 -2.00 15.63 9.11
N SER A 244 -1.01 16.49 8.87
CA SER A 244 -1.21 17.79 8.24
C SER A 244 -1.01 17.67 6.74
N TRP A 245 -1.85 18.32 5.94
CA TRP A 245 -1.71 18.35 4.49
C TRP A 245 -1.81 19.79 3.96
N SER A 246 -1.11 20.06 2.86
CA SER A 246 -1.21 21.31 2.11
C SER A 246 -1.11 21.07 0.62
N LEU A 247 -1.78 21.90 -0.16
CA LEU A 247 -1.71 21.95 -1.61
C LEU A 247 -1.15 23.32 -2.02
N ALA A 248 0.06 23.35 -2.55
CA ALA A 248 0.75 24.58 -2.93
C ALA A 248 0.85 24.71 -4.46
N ALA A 249 0.66 25.92 -4.97
CA ALA A 249 0.84 26.24 -6.39
C ALA A 249 2.34 26.24 -6.76
N ALA A 250 2.65 26.35 -8.06
CA ALA A 250 4.02 26.30 -8.57
C ALA A 250 4.94 27.43 -8.05
N ASP A 251 4.38 28.54 -7.57
CA ASP A 251 5.11 29.64 -6.93
C ASP A 251 5.32 29.45 -5.42
N GLY A 252 4.83 28.34 -4.86
CA GLY A 252 4.92 27.99 -3.44
C GLY A 252 3.78 28.56 -2.59
N GLU A 253 2.81 29.28 -3.15
CA GLU A 253 1.65 29.76 -2.40
C GLU A 253 0.75 28.58 -2.02
N VAL A 254 0.48 28.42 -0.73
CA VAL A 254 -0.45 27.38 -0.23
C VAL A 254 -1.88 27.80 -0.55
N ALA A 255 -2.50 27.10 -1.50
CA ALA A 255 -3.87 27.34 -1.92
C ALA A 255 -4.89 26.71 -0.96
N LEU A 256 -4.59 25.50 -0.45
CA LEU A 256 -5.42 24.77 0.51
C LEU A 256 -4.54 24.07 1.55
N SER A 257 -5.08 23.87 2.75
CA SER A 257 -4.46 23.04 3.78
C SER A 257 -5.49 22.54 4.78
N GLY A 258 -5.13 21.50 5.54
CA GLY A 258 -5.98 20.96 6.57
C GLY A 258 -5.33 19.85 7.39
N LEU A 259 -6.16 19.18 8.18
CA LEU A 259 -5.81 17.99 8.94
C LEU A 259 -6.63 16.80 8.43
N ALA A 260 -6.03 15.62 8.39
CA ALA A 260 -6.74 14.36 8.14
C ALA A 260 -6.61 13.45 9.37
N PRO A 261 -7.73 12.94 9.92
CA PRO A 261 -7.70 12.06 11.08
C PRO A 261 -7.07 10.72 10.71
N VAL A 262 -6.33 10.15 11.66
CA VAL A 262 -5.70 8.84 11.52
C VAL A 262 -6.52 7.82 12.31
N THR A 263 -6.94 6.73 11.65
CA THR A 263 -7.62 5.59 12.26
C THR A 263 -6.77 4.33 12.08
N GLY A 264 -6.27 3.79 13.18
CA GLY A 264 -5.27 2.72 13.13
C GLY A 264 -3.96 3.26 12.55
N THR A 265 -3.64 2.89 11.31
CA THR A 265 -2.49 3.44 10.56
C THR A 265 -2.92 4.18 9.29
N ALA A 266 -4.21 4.22 8.97
CA ALA A 266 -4.72 4.82 7.77
C ALA A 266 -5.23 6.24 8.06
N TRP A 267 -5.09 7.14 7.08
CA TRP A 267 -5.72 8.45 7.09
C TRP A 267 -6.40 8.69 5.74
N GLU A 268 -7.50 9.43 5.77
CA GLU A 268 -8.25 9.80 4.58
C GLU A 268 -8.97 11.13 4.82
N THR A 269 -9.04 11.98 3.79
CA THR A 269 -9.88 13.18 3.77
C THR A 269 -10.23 13.53 2.33
N THR A 270 -11.34 14.24 2.12
CA THR A 270 -11.75 14.77 0.82
C THR A 270 -11.89 16.29 0.93
N THR A 271 -11.38 17.01 -0.07
CA THR A 271 -11.46 18.48 -0.14
C THR A 271 -11.95 18.92 -1.52
N ASP A 272 -12.75 19.97 -1.55
CA ASP A 272 -13.21 20.60 -2.79
C ASP A 272 -12.10 21.48 -3.36
N ILE A 273 -11.76 21.25 -4.63
CA ILE A 273 -10.76 21.98 -5.41
C ILE A 273 -11.36 22.69 -6.62
N ALA A 274 -12.69 22.76 -6.74
CA ALA A 274 -13.37 23.34 -7.90
C ALA A 274 -13.05 24.84 -8.12
N ASP A 275 -12.71 25.55 -7.04
CA ASP A 275 -12.35 26.98 -7.09
C ASP A 275 -10.84 27.22 -7.32
N LEU A 276 -10.03 26.16 -7.42
CA LEU A 276 -8.61 26.30 -7.73
C LEU A 276 -8.41 26.62 -9.22
N ALA A 277 -7.43 27.49 -9.49
CA ALA A 277 -7.02 27.75 -10.86
C ALA A 277 -6.45 26.45 -11.48
N PRO A 278 -6.77 26.14 -12.74
CA PRO A 278 -6.15 25.00 -13.42
C PRO A 278 -4.62 25.13 -13.44
N GLY A 279 -3.91 24.05 -13.13
CA GLY A 279 -2.46 24.08 -13.01
C GLY A 279 -1.87 22.94 -12.21
N ARG A 280 -0.53 22.98 -12.06
CA ARG A 280 0.23 22.01 -11.27
C ARG A 280 0.30 22.48 -9.82
N TYR A 281 0.03 21.56 -8.90
CA TYR A 281 0.14 21.75 -7.47
C TYR A 281 1.02 20.67 -6.84
N VAL A 282 1.67 21.02 -5.73
CA VAL A 282 2.39 20.09 -4.87
C VAL A 282 1.54 19.83 -3.64
N LEU A 283 1.08 18.58 -3.51
CA LEU A 283 0.54 18.06 -2.27
C LEU A 283 1.72 17.71 -1.36
N THR A 284 1.64 18.17 -0.12
CA THR A 284 2.59 17.79 0.94
C THR A 284 1.79 17.26 2.11
N VAL A 285 2.14 16.07 2.59
CA VAL A 285 1.59 15.50 3.82
C VAL A 285 2.70 15.33 4.83
N SER A 286 2.44 15.73 6.07
CA SER A 286 3.45 15.75 7.13
C SER A 286 2.93 15.23 8.46
N ALA A 287 3.83 14.62 9.22
CA ALA A 287 3.59 14.16 10.58
C ALA A 287 4.79 14.51 11.48
N ALA A 288 4.51 15.04 12.68
CA ALA A 288 5.55 15.38 13.65
C ALA A 288 6.07 14.11 14.34
N THR A 289 7.38 13.91 14.37
CA THR A 289 8.05 12.76 14.98
C THR A 289 9.09 13.23 16.00
N ASP A 290 9.60 12.31 16.82
CA ASP A 290 10.73 12.56 17.73
C ASP A 290 11.95 13.18 17.02
N ASN A 291 12.16 12.83 15.75
CA ASN A 291 13.34 13.22 14.96
C ASN A 291 13.07 14.39 14.01
N GLY A 292 11.96 15.13 14.20
CA GLY A 292 11.56 16.23 13.32
C GLY A 292 10.28 15.90 12.56
N THR A 293 10.10 16.47 11.37
CA THR A 293 8.87 16.29 10.58
C THR A 293 9.12 15.27 9.48
N ALA A 294 8.37 14.16 9.51
CA ALA A 294 8.29 13.25 8.37
C ALA A 294 7.35 13.83 7.32
N THR A 295 7.73 13.72 6.06
CA THR A 295 6.99 14.32 4.94
C THR A 295 6.93 13.34 3.77
N ASP A 296 5.84 13.41 3.01
CA ASP A 296 5.70 12.81 1.69
C ASP A 296 5.06 13.84 0.74
N THR A 297 5.42 13.82 -0.54
CA THR A 297 4.91 14.78 -1.53
C THR A 297 4.33 14.11 -2.76
N ARG A 298 3.38 14.77 -3.44
CA ARG A 298 2.88 14.35 -4.75
C ARG A 298 2.60 15.57 -5.61
N THR A 299 2.89 15.48 -6.89
CA THR A 299 2.37 16.39 -7.89
C THR A 299 0.95 16.02 -8.27
N VAL A 300 0.07 17.03 -8.30
CA VAL A 300 -1.31 16.90 -8.80
C VAL A 300 -1.56 17.96 -9.87
N THR A 301 -2.34 17.63 -10.89
CA THR A 301 -2.79 18.57 -11.92
C THR A 301 -4.29 18.85 -11.78
N VAL A 302 -4.64 20.11 -11.48
CA VAL A 302 -6.02 20.59 -11.47
C VAL A 302 -6.44 21.02 -12.87
N ARG A 303 -7.64 20.62 -13.31
CA ARG A 303 -8.18 20.90 -14.66
C ARG A 303 -9.37 21.84 -14.65
#